data_AF-A0A7Z0LBK1-F1
#
_entry.id   AF-A0A7Z0LBK1-F1
#
_cell.length_a   1.000
_cell.length_b   1.000
_cell.length_c   1.000
_cell.angle_alpha   90.00
_cell.angle_beta   90.00
_cell.angle_gamma   90.00
#
_symmetry.space_group_name_H-M   'P 1'
#
loop_
_entity.id
_entity.type
_entity.pdbx_description
1 polymer ?
#
loop_
_entity_poly.entity_id
_entity_poly.type
_entity_poly.pdbx_seq_one_letter_code
_entity_poly.pdbx_strand_id
1 'polypeptide(L)'
;MTTFQISKYDKSSKEYYGDWTVVSDIGNYFHGEQLTLEEYLKTETHYTQVVLKLLKYLHIDRLQVKYLSKLYSLHWNQQHTFFNQELSTPYQKLEQGIELNQQEIEDTIRLNLRGAVNCLLYHPKIEVFMGYDYYMYVKLNQNFPLDIISSIIKREKLYWEALENFDYFYEDIAENRLALGYTWSDGSSNPSGDYHHDLQISKEPPADRLKATWTAFDGVTPLHLDDYLRIEQAYLALVLDFLKENEIREFQAKYLSFNSVDTLGVSSDSFSAEEESLFHHLQTIEDLEPIYIQEKNFVPFFRLLFKGRLNAWIKVNSLSIQFDSSYRLYLSFYGHKKEIQDLVEKHGLYWQERQPPYHEAVDFS
;
A
#
# COMPACT_ATOMS: atom_id res chain seq x y z
N MET A 1 -8.97 21.68 22.69
CA MET A 1 -8.26 21.09 21.53
C MET A 1 -9.07 21.47 20.31
N THR A 2 -8.40 21.93 19.25
CA THR A 2 -9.09 22.44 18.07
C THR A 2 -8.53 21.73 16.85
N THR A 3 -9.36 21.03 16.11
CA THR A 3 -8.98 20.39 14.85
C THR A 3 -9.69 21.09 13.71
N PHE A 4 -8.98 21.31 12.61
CA PHE A 4 -9.55 21.88 11.41
C PHE A 4 -8.92 21.24 10.18
N GLN A 5 -9.72 21.16 9.13
CA GLN A 5 -9.28 20.78 7.81
C GLN A 5 -8.98 22.04 7.01
N ILE A 6 -7.93 22.01 6.20
CA ILE A 6 -7.57 23.04 5.22
C ILE A 6 -7.59 22.38 3.84
N SER A 7 -8.19 23.05 2.86
CA SER A 7 -8.27 22.56 1.48
C SER A 7 -8.17 23.68 0.45
N LYS A 8 -7.76 23.34 -0.78
CA LYS A 8 -7.81 24.25 -1.93
C LYS A 8 -9.24 24.47 -2.43
N TYR A 9 -10.16 23.56 -2.09
CA TYR A 9 -11.54 23.61 -2.57
C TYR A 9 -12.45 24.44 -1.67
N ASP A 10 -13.32 25.20 -2.33
CA ASP A 10 -14.54 25.72 -1.73
C ASP A 10 -15.62 24.63 -1.73
N LYS A 11 -15.81 23.94 -0.60
CA LYS A 11 -16.86 22.91 -0.49
C LYS A 11 -18.29 23.45 -0.68
N SER A 12 -18.48 24.76 -0.61
CA SER A 12 -19.78 25.39 -0.90
C SER A 12 -20.01 25.65 -2.39
N SER A 13 -18.95 25.57 -3.21
CA SER A 13 -19.03 25.73 -4.66
C SER A 13 -19.58 24.48 -5.33
N LYS A 14 -20.39 24.67 -6.38
CA LYS A 14 -20.84 23.57 -7.25
C LYS A 14 -19.69 22.96 -8.07
N GLU A 15 -18.60 23.69 -8.22
CA GLU A 15 -17.37 23.27 -8.91
C GLU A 15 -16.42 22.49 -8.00
N TYR A 16 -16.82 22.22 -6.75
CA TYR A 16 -16.07 21.36 -5.84
C TYR A 16 -15.75 19.98 -6.42
N TYR A 17 -16.63 19.44 -7.28
CA TYR A 17 -16.45 18.14 -7.93
C TYR A 17 -15.77 18.27 -9.29
N GLY A 18 -14.82 17.38 -9.57
CA GLY A 18 -14.14 17.31 -10.87
C GLY A 18 -12.98 18.29 -11.03
N ASP A 19 -12.37 18.69 -9.92
CA ASP A 19 -11.11 19.42 -9.86
C ASP A 19 -9.93 18.43 -9.69
N TRP A 20 -8.70 18.88 -9.92
CA TRP A 20 -7.50 18.03 -9.85
C TRP A 20 -7.15 17.65 -8.41
N THR A 21 -6.60 16.46 -8.21
CA THR A 21 -6.32 15.91 -6.87
C THR A 21 -4.91 15.36 -6.70
N VAL A 22 -4.13 15.26 -7.77
CA VAL A 22 -2.78 14.67 -7.72
C VAL A 22 -1.80 15.35 -8.69
N VAL A 23 -0.50 15.14 -8.48
CA VAL A 23 0.57 15.69 -9.34
C VAL A 23 0.53 15.16 -10.78
N SER A 24 0.04 13.94 -10.99
CA SER A 24 -0.13 13.36 -12.33
C SER A 24 -1.24 14.01 -13.15
N ASP A 25 -2.06 14.88 -12.54
CA ASP A 25 -3.09 15.64 -13.25
C ASP A 25 -2.53 16.82 -14.05
N ILE A 26 -1.26 17.19 -13.86
CA ILE A 26 -0.65 18.31 -14.57
C ILE A 26 -0.71 18.03 -16.09
N GLY A 27 -1.29 18.98 -16.82
CA GLY A 27 -1.55 18.88 -18.25
C GLY A 27 -3.00 18.49 -18.60
N ASN A 28 -3.78 17.98 -17.64
CA ASN A 28 -5.21 17.71 -17.82
C ASN A 28 -6.03 19.01 -17.70
N TYR A 29 -7.29 18.96 -18.14
CA TYR A 29 -8.22 20.08 -18.10
C TYR A 29 -9.28 19.90 -17.01
N PHE A 30 -9.48 20.93 -16.20
CA PHE A 30 -10.44 20.99 -15.11
C PHE A 30 -11.21 22.30 -15.25
N HIS A 31 -12.55 22.23 -15.24
CA HIS A 31 -13.42 23.40 -15.43
C HIS A 31 -13.09 24.29 -16.65
N GLY A 32 -12.54 23.69 -17.72
CA GLY A 32 -12.17 24.40 -18.95
C GLY A 32 -10.77 25.02 -18.93
N GLU A 33 -10.02 24.91 -17.85
CA GLU A 33 -8.64 25.38 -17.72
C GLU A 33 -7.66 24.20 -17.61
N GLN A 34 -6.49 24.34 -18.20
CA GLN A 34 -5.44 23.32 -18.10
C GLN A 34 -4.67 23.49 -16.78
N LEU A 35 -4.52 22.41 -16.01
CA LEU A 35 -3.62 22.43 -14.85
C LEU A 35 -2.17 22.55 -15.33
N THR A 36 -1.54 23.67 -15.00
CA THR A 36 -0.11 23.89 -15.30
C THR A 36 0.75 23.54 -14.09
N LEU A 37 2.03 23.23 -14.34
CA LEU A 37 3.02 23.03 -13.27
C LEU A 37 3.13 24.29 -12.38
N GLU A 38 3.04 25.48 -12.96
CA GLU A 38 3.09 26.73 -12.20
C GLU A 38 1.94 26.85 -11.20
N GLU A 39 0.71 26.57 -11.65
CA GLU A 39 -0.46 26.63 -10.76
C GLU A 39 -0.38 25.55 -9.67
N TYR A 40 0.08 24.36 -10.02
CA TYR A 40 0.33 23.28 -9.06
C TYR A 40 1.34 23.70 -7.97
N LEU A 41 2.51 24.23 -8.36
CA LEU A 41 3.55 24.67 -7.42
C LEU A 41 3.09 25.85 -6.54
N LYS A 42 2.25 26.71 -7.09
CA LYS A 42 1.61 27.81 -6.37
C LYS A 42 0.66 27.29 -5.31
N THR A 43 -0.15 26.27 -5.61
CA THR A 43 -0.98 25.60 -4.61
C THR A 43 -0.14 24.94 -3.52
N GLU A 44 0.92 24.19 -3.85
CA GLU A 44 1.82 23.64 -2.83
C GLU A 44 2.36 24.73 -1.91
N THR A 45 2.73 25.88 -2.48
CA THR A 45 3.25 27.03 -1.73
C THR A 45 2.20 27.61 -0.78
N HIS A 46 0.92 27.64 -1.17
CA HIS A 46 -0.14 28.07 -0.26
C HIS A 46 -0.23 27.17 0.99
N TYR A 47 -0.15 25.84 0.82
CA TYR A 47 -0.15 24.92 1.96
C TYR A 47 1.08 25.08 2.84
N THR A 48 2.28 25.16 2.26
CA THR A 48 3.50 25.32 3.04
C THR A 48 3.48 26.64 3.83
N GLN A 49 3.05 27.74 3.21
CA GLN A 49 2.96 29.04 3.87
C GLN A 49 1.95 29.08 5.01
N VAL A 50 0.82 28.37 4.92
CA VAL A 50 -0.11 28.25 6.05
C VAL A 50 0.58 27.60 7.24
N VAL A 51 1.22 26.45 7.04
CA VAL A 51 1.91 25.73 8.13
C VAL A 51 3.02 26.60 8.73
N LEU A 52 3.88 27.19 7.90
CA LEU A 52 4.96 28.05 8.38
C LEU A 52 4.46 29.27 9.19
N LYS A 53 3.34 29.88 8.79
CA LYS A 53 2.73 30.99 9.53
C LYS A 53 2.11 30.54 10.84
N LEU A 54 1.50 29.36 10.89
CA LEU A 54 1.00 28.75 12.12
C LEU A 54 2.16 28.45 13.08
N LEU A 55 3.24 27.83 12.61
CA LEU A 55 4.43 27.56 13.42
C LEU A 55 5.03 28.84 13.99
N LYS A 56 5.16 29.89 13.16
CA LYS A 56 5.63 31.21 13.60
C LYS A 56 4.71 31.81 14.68
N TYR A 57 3.40 31.73 14.50
CA TYR A 57 2.42 32.20 15.49
C TYR A 57 2.50 31.43 16.81
N LEU A 58 2.79 30.14 16.75
CA LEU A 58 2.92 29.26 17.92
C LEU A 58 4.31 29.30 18.59
N HIS A 59 5.25 30.05 18.00
CA HIS A 59 6.66 30.08 18.38
C HIS A 59 7.30 28.68 18.35
N ILE A 60 7.07 27.94 17.27
CA ILE A 60 7.61 26.62 17.02
C ILE A 60 8.55 26.72 15.82
N ASP A 61 9.77 26.21 15.98
CA ASP A 61 10.84 26.23 14.98
C ASP A 61 11.15 24.84 14.41
N ARG A 62 10.67 23.78 15.08
CA ARG A 62 10.89 22.39 14.67
C ARG A 62 9.64 21.53 14.81
N LEU A 63 9.53 20.55 13.92
CA LEU A 63 8.53 19.49 13.98
C LEU A 63 9.23 18.13 13.86
N GLN A 64 8.78 17.17 14.67
CA GLN A 64 9.22 15.79 14.57
C GLN A 64 8.43 15.05 13.49
N VAL A 65 9.09 14.23 12.69
CA VAL A 65 8.41 13.30 11.77
C VAL A 65 7.92 12.08 12.55
N LYS A 66 6.64 11.75 12.40
CA LYS A 66 6.02 10.54 12.92
C LYS A 66 5.25 9.80 11.84
N TYR A 67 5.13 8.48 11.98
CA TYR A 67 4.37 7.61 11.09
C TYR A 67 4.77 7.78 9.62
N LEU A 68 6.07 7.86 9.35
CA LEU A 68 6.60 8.03 8.00
C LEU A 68 6.40 6.75 7.18
N SER A 69 5.78 6.91 6.02
CA SER A 69 5.77 5.94 4.93
C SER A 69 6.28 6.60 3.65
N LYS A 70 7.15 5.92 2.90
CA LYS A 70 7.60 6.35 1.57
C LYS A 70 6.83 5.51 0.54
N LEU A 71 5.95 6.16 -0.22
CA LEU A 71 4.95 5.46 -1.04
C LEU A 71 5.55 4.88 -2.34
N TYR A 72 6.59 5.52 -2.86
CA TYR A 72 7.26 5.12 -4.11
C TYR A 72 8.76 5.32 -3.99
N SER A 73 9.54 4.54 -4.74
CA SER A 73 11.00 4.71 -4.81
C SER A 73 11.39 6.10 -5.31
N LEU A 74 12.60 6.57 -4.97
CA LEU A 74 13.12 7.85 -5.47
C LEU A 74 13.14 7.89 -7.01
N HIS A 75 13.52 6.78 -7.65
CA HIS A 75 13.59 6.69 -9.10
C HIS A 75 12.21 6.85 -9.75
N TRP A 76 11.19 6.18 -9.20
CA TRP A 76 9.81 6.31 -9.67
C TRP A 76 9.34 7.76 -9.57
N ASN A 77 9.58 8.37 -8.42
CA ASN A 77 9.24 9.76 -8.14
C ASN A 77 9.90 10.75 -9.13
N GLN A 78 11.19 10.59 -9.41
CA GLN A 78 11.91 11.40 -10.39
C GLN A 78 11.33 11.31 -11.80
N GLN A 79 10.71 10.19 -12.15
CA GLN A 79 10.09 9.98 -13.46
C GLN A 79 8.64 10.48 -13.55
N HIS A 80 7.88 10.42 -12.45
CA HIS A 80 6.42 10.56 -12.50
C HIS A 80 5.85 11.76 -11.74
N THR A 81 6.57 12.38 -10.80
CA THR A 81 6.01 13.42 -9.90
C THR A 81 6.74 14.76 -9.95
N PHE A 82 7.36 15.06 -11.11
CA PHE A 82 8.17 16.28 -11.35
C PHE A 82 9.21 16.51 -10.24
N PHE A 83 9.75 15.42 -9.71
CA PHE A 83 10.59 15.39 -8.54
C PHE A 83 12.03 15.71 -8.95
N ASN A 84 12.45 16.95 -8.69
CA ASN A 84 13.77 17.43 -9.08
C ASN A 84 14.86 16.99 -8.08
N GLN A 85 16.12 17.35 -8.37
CA GLN A 85 17.24 17.06 -7.47
C GLN A 85 17.10 17.74 -6.10
N GLU A 86 16.45 18.90 -6.04
CA GLU A 86 16.27 19.66 -4.79
C GLU A 86 15.38 18.92 -3.80
N LEU A 87 14.31 18.27 -4.26
CA LEU A 87 13.47 17.42 -3.40
C LEU A 87 14.09 16.05 -3.15
N SER A 88 14.93 15.54 -4.07
CA SER A 88 15.51 14.19 -3.98
C SER A 88 16.33 14.01 -2.69
N THR A 89 17.05 15.06 -2.29
CA THR A 89 17.90 15.04 -1.10
C THR A 89 17.08 15.01 0.21
N PRO A 90 16.10 15.92 0.44
CA PRO A 90 15.15 15.83 1.54
C PRO A 90 14.47 14.47 1.63
N TYR A 91 13.98 13.92 0.51
CA TYR A 91 13.31 12.62 0.51
C TYR A 91 14.20 11.47 0.96
N GLN A 92 15.46 11.45 0.55
CA GLN A 92 16.41 10.44 1.02
C GLN A 92 16.68 10.57 2.52
N LYS A 93 16.84 11.80 3.01
CA LYS A 93 17.15 12.09 4.42
C LYS A 93 15.95 11.96 5.36
N LEU A 94 14.73 12.01 4.84
CA LEU A 94 13.52 11.92 5.64
C LEU A 94 13.41 10.53 6.26
N GLU A 95 13.41 10.48 7.58
CA GLU A 95 13.34 9.26 8.39
C GLU A 95 12.37 9.46 9.56
N GLN A 96 11.88 8.35 10.11
CA GLN A 96 11.02 8.38 11.28
C GLN A 96 11.74 9.00 12.48
N GLY A 97 11.09 9.92 13.19
CA GLY A 97 11.59 10.50 14.44
C GLY A 97 12.56 11.66 14.28
N ILE A 98 12.96 12.02 13.06
CA ILE A 98 13.85 13.17 12.83
C ILE A 98 13.14 14.49 13.14
N GLU A 99 13.90 15.46 13.63
CA GLU A 99 13.45 16.83 13.86
C GLU A 99 13.76 17.67 12.62
N LEU A 100 12.73 18.26 12.03
CA LEU A 100 12.83 19.09 10.84
C LEU A 100 12.92 20.56 11.22
N ASN A 101 13.83 21.29 10.59
CA ASN A 101 13.82 22.75 10.60
C ASN A 101 12.79 23.33 9.60
N GLN A 102 12.65 24.65 9.56
CA GLN A 102 11.66 25.33 8.73
C GLN A 102 11.70 24.95 7.23
N GLN A 103 12.88 24.85 6.63
CA GLN A 103 13.01 24.47 5.21
C GLN A 103 12.65 22.99 5.01
N GLU A 104 13.12 22.13 5.91
CA GLU A 104 12.84 20.68 5.84
C GLU A 104 11.35 20.37 6.05
N ILE A 105 10.65 21.17 6.86
CA ILE A 105 9.18 21.11 7.01
C ILE A 105 8.50 21.45 5.69
N GLU A 106 8.92 22.54 5.04
CA GLU A 106 8.39 22.93 3.74
C GLU A 106 8.61 21.84 2.68
N ASP A 107 9.83 21.31 2.60
CA ASP A 107 10.16 20.23 1.67
C ASP A 107 9.31 18.99 1.96
N THR A 108 9.13 18.62 3.23
CA THR A 108 8.33 17.45 3.63
C THR A 108 6.85 17.60 3.28
N ILE A 109 6.28 18.80 3.45
CA ILE A 109 4.91 19.08 3.01
C ILE A 109 4.78 18.91 1.50
N ARG A 110 5.74 19.40 0.71
CA ARG A 110 5.74 19.24 -0.76
C ARG A 110 5.86 17.77 -1.17
N LEU A 111 6.73 17.01 -0.50
CA LEU A 111 6.84 15.57 -0.71
C LEU A 111 5.50 14.86 -0.46
N ASN A 112 4.78 15.28 0.58
CA ASN A 112 3.49 14.69 0.90
C ASN A 112 2.40 15.07 -0.12
N LEU A 113 2.30 16.35 -0.50
CA LEU A 113 1.35 16.81 -1.53
C LEU A 113 1.55 16.15 -2.90
N ARG A 114 2.77 15.71 -3.20
CA ARG A 114 3.10 14.95 -4.42
C ARG A 114 2.83 13.44 -4.31
N GLY A 115 2.33 12.97 -3.17
CA GLY A 115 2.13 11.55 -2.91
C GLY A 115 3.44 10.76 -2.81
N ALA A 116 4.57 11.40 -2.51
CA ALA A 116 5.84 10.71 -2.36
C ALA A 116 6.02 10.05 -0.98
N VAL A 117 5.49 10.72 0.04
CA VAL A 117 5.57 10.29 1.44
C VAL A 117 4.24 10.54 2.13
N ASN A 118 3.93 9.72 3.13
CA ASN A 118 2.89 10.02 4.10
C ASN A 118 3.53 10.12 5.49
N CYS A 119 3.19 11.15 6.26
CA CYS A 119 3.69 11.32 7.62
C CYS A 119 2.84 12.30 8.43
N LEU A 120 2.91 12.18 9.75
CA LEU A 120 2.52 13.19 10.71
C LEU A 120 3.71 14.09 11.04
N LEU A 121 3.54 15.39 10.89
CA LEU A 121 4.46 16.39 11.45
C LEU A 121 3.97 16.79 12.85
N TYR A 122 4.80 16.51 13.85
CA TYR A 122 4.38 16.51 15.25
C TYR A 122 5.17 17.52 16.09
N HIS A 123 4.45 18.26 16.92
CA HIS A 123 4.97 18.93 18.09
C HIS A 123 3.88 18.90 19.18
N PRO A 124 4.20 18.90 20.50
CA PRO A 124 3.18 18.81 21.55
C PRO A 124 2.04 19.84 21.47
N LYS A 125 2.25 20.98 20.79
CA LYS A 125 1.23 22.03 20.56
C LYS A 125 0.45 21.89 19.24
N ILE A 126 1.02 21.24 18.22
CA ILE A 126 0.48 21.18 16.87
C ILE A 126 0.81 19.85 16.19
N GLU A 127 -0.19 19.26 15.56
CA GLU A 127 -0.07 18.09 14.72
C GLU A 127 -0.56 18.47 13.32
N VAL A 128 0.24 18.19 12.29
CA VAL A 128 -0.11 18.46 10.89
C VAL A 128 -0.01 17.15 10.12
N PHE A 129 -1.08 16.80 9.42
CA PHE A 129 -1.17 15.62 8.58
C PHE A 129 -1.84 15.98 7.27
N MET A 130 -1.48 15.23 6.25
CA MET A 130 -1.96 15.41 4.91
C MET A 130 -2.70 14.14 4.53
N GLY A 131 -4.01 14.25 4.38
CA GLY A 131 -4.83 13.22 3.77
C GLY A 131 -4.84 13.35 2.25
N TYR A 132 -5.69 12.53 1.64
CA TYR A 132 -5.91 12.51 0.20
C TYR A 132 -6.49 13.83 -0.32
N ASP A 133 -6.44 13.99 -1.65
CA ASP A 133 -7.08 15.07 -2.38
C ASP A 133 -6.77 16.46 -1.80
N TYR A 134 -5.54 16.73 -1.36
CA TYR A 134 -5.17 18.03 -0.80
C TYR A 134 -5.91 18.41 0.50
N TYR A 135 -6.41 17.44 1.26
CA TYR A 135 -6.93 17.69 2.60
C TYR A 135 -5.81 17.71 3.63
N MET A 136 -5.51 18.89 4.18
CA MET A 136 -4.60 19.05 5.32
C MET A 136 -5.39 19.09 6.62
N TYR A 137 -5.01 18.27 7.59
CA TYR A 137 -5.58 18.26 8.91
C TYR A 137 -4.59 18.86 9.89
N VAL A 138 -5.03 19.89 10.62
CA VAL A 138 -4.23 20.52 11.67
C VAL A 138 -4.98 20.41 12.98
N LYS A 139 -4.29 19.85 13.97
CA LYS A 139 -4.80 19.72 15.34
C LYS A 139 -3.93 20.53 16.27
N LEU A 140 -4.57 21.45 16.99
CA LEU A 140 -3.95 22.27 18.02
C LEU A 140 -4.33 21.72 19.39
N ASN A 141 -3.31 21.30 20.13
CA ASN A 141 -3.47 20.67 21.46
C ASN A 141 -3.78 21.69 22.58
N GLN A 142 -3.95 22.96 22.22
CA GLN A 142 -4.41 24.04 23.10
C GLN A 142 -5.49 24.86 22.38
N ASN A 143 -6.29 25.61 23.13
CA ASN A 143 -7.30 26.47 22.53
C ASN A 143 -6.62 27.74 22.00
N PHE A 144 -6.75 27.97 20.69
CA PHE A 144 -6.27 29.18 20.02
C PHE A 144 -7.44 29.94 19.39
N PRO A 145 -7.34 31.28 19.26
CA PRO A 145 -8.39 32.07 18.63
C PRO A 145 -8.59 31.68 17.15
N LEU A 146 -9.76 31.14 16.83
CA LEU A 146 -10.12 30.65 15.49
C LEU A 146 -10.12 31.76 14.43
N ASP A 147 -10.40 33.00 14.82
CA ASP A 147 -10.33 34.18 13.96
C ASP A 147 -8.91 34.44 13.45
N ILE A 148 -7.88 34.23 14.29
CA ILE A 148 -6.48 34.35 13.88
C ILE A 148 -6.11 33.21 12.93
N ILE A 149 -6.43 31.98 13.30
CA ILE A 149 -6.12 30.77 12.51
C ILE A 149 -6.77 30.87 11.12
N SER A 150 -8.06 31.17 11.07
CA SER A 150 -8.80 31.35 9.81
C SER A 150 -8.26 32.51 8.97
N SER A 151 -7.79 33.60 9.60
CA SER A 151 -7.16 34.71 8.90
C SER A 151 -5.83 34.31 8.27
N ILE A 152 -5.04 33.45 8.92
CA ILE A 152 -3.80 32.92 8.33
C ILE A 152 -4.11 32.08 7.09
N ILE A 153 -5.09 31.17 7.19
CA ILE A 153 -5.45 30.25 6.09
C ILE A 153 -5.99 31.01 4.89
N LYS A 154 -6.94 31.93 5.11
CA LYS A 154 -7.56 32.73 4.04
C LYS A 154 -6.56 33.64 3.31
N ARG A 155 -5.51 34.11 3.98
CA ARG A 155 -4.45 34.92 3.34
C ARG A 155 -3.68 34.14 2.29
N GLU A 156 -3.58 32.82 2.45
CA GLU A 156 -2.99 31.91 1.47
C GLU A 156 -4.00 31.37 0.47
N LYS A 157 -5.20 31.97 0.38
CA LYS A 157 -6.25 31.56 -0.57
C LYS A 157 -6.69 30.10 -0.43
N LEU A 158 -6.61 29.56 0.78
CA LEU A 158 -7.13 28.24 1.12
C LEU A 158 -8.43 28.36 1.92
N TYR A 159 -9.22 27.30 1.87
CA TYR A 159 -10.46 27.12 2.61
C TYR A 159 -10.22 26.30 3.86
N TRP A 160 -11.12 26.40 4.84
CA TRP A 160 -11.03 25.62 6.06
C TRP A 160 -12.40 25.34 6.66
N GLU A 161 -12.46 24.29 7.45
CA GLU A 161 -13.61 23.92 8.28
C GLU A 161 -13.12 23.43 9.64
N ALA A 162 -13.83 23.80 10.71
CA ALA A 162 -13.60 23.20 12.02
C ALA A 162 -14.18 21.79 12.04
N LEU A 163 -13.45 20.84 12.62
CA LEU A 163 -13.89 19.46 12.75
C LEU A 163 -14.24 19.17 14.21
N GLU A 164 -15.49 18.77 14.46
CA GLU A 164 -15.92 18.23 15.74
C GLU A 164 -15.61 16.72 15.76
N ASN A 165 -14.83 16.25 16.76
CA ASN A 165 -14.51 14.83 16.97
C ASN A 165 -13.74 14.13 15.83
N PHE A 166 -12.63 14.72 15.39
CA PHE A 166 -11.75 14.08 14.41
C PHE A 166 -10.77 13.09 15.09
N ASP A 167 -11.18 11.81 15.18
CA ASP A 167 -10.35 10.69 15.65
C ASP A 167 -9.82 9.78 14.51
N TYR A 168 -10.15 10.11 13.25
CA TYR A 168 -9.75 9.37 12.03
C TYR A 168 -8.23 9.16 11.90
N PHE A 169 -7.44 10.01 12.58
CA PHE A 169 -5.98 9.98 12.63
C PHE A 169 -5.36 8.66 13.03
N TYR A 170 -6.08 7.77 13.72
CA TYR A 170 -5.46 6.60 14.34
C TYR A 170 -5.77 5.26 13.67
N GLU A 171 -6.72 5.15 12.77
CA GLU A 171 -7.05 3.87 12.12
C GLU A 171 -5.97 3.50 11.09
N ASP A 172 -5.67 4.37 10.11
CA ASP A 172 -4.58 4.16 9.13
C ASP A 172 -3.17 4.11 9.77
N ILE A 173 -3.01 4.79 10.91
CA ILE A 173 -1.76 4.81 11.67
C ILE A 173 -1.62 3.55 12.53
N ALA A 174 -2.71 2.99 13.06
CA ALA A 174 -2.67 1.76 13.85
C ALA A 174 -2.28 0.54 13.01
N GLU A 175 -2.72 0.48 11.76
CA GLU A 175 -2.26 -0.54 10.81
C GLU A 175 -0.75 -0.39 10.52
N ASN A 176 -0.27 0.85 10.32
CA ASN A 176 1.17 1.13 10.17
C ASN A 176 2.00 0.88 11.45
N ARG A 177 1.41 0.96 12.65
CA ARG A 177 2.13 0.62 13.90
C ARG A 177 2.51 -0.85 13.98
N LEU A 178 1.72 -1.75 13.39
CA LEU A 178 2.04 -3.18 13.33
C LEU A 178 3.25 -3.44 12.41
N ALA A 179 3.38 -2.69 11.32
CA ALA A 179 4.52 -2.77 10.39
C ALA A 179 5.84 -2.21 10.97
N LEU A 180 5.76 -1.22 11.88
CA LEU A 180 6.92 -0.54 12.47
C LEU A 180 7.55 -1.27 13.66
N GLY A 181 6.89 -2.29 14.21
CA GLY A 181 7.30 -2.98 15.44
C GLY A 181 7.78 -4.43 15.24
N TYR A 182 7.91 -4.92 14.00
CA TYR A 182 8.28 -6.31 13.77
C TYR A 182 9.74 -6.53 14.17
N THR A 183 9.93 -7.43 15.14
CA THR A 183 11.24 -7.90 15.61
C THR A 183 11.43 -9.30 15.06
N TRP A 184 12.48 -9.48 14.27
CA TRP A 184 12.77 -10.71 13.55
C TRP A 184 13.26 -11.81 14.48
N SER A 185 13.27 -13.05 13.99
CA SER A 185 13.74 -14.23 14.74
C SER A 185 15.21 -14.14 15.14
N ASP A 186 16.00 -13.31 14.45
CA ASP A 186 17.39 -12.97 14.79
C ASP A 186 17.51 -11.79 15.78
N GLY A 187 16.38 -11.20 16.20
CA GLY A 187 16.30 -10.08 17.13
C GLY A 187 16.49 -8.69 16.49
N SER A 188 16.64 -8.61 15.16
CA SER A 188 16.73 -7.33 14.45
C SER A 188 15.35 -6.68 14.29
N SER A 189 15.32 -5.38 13.97
CA SER A 189 14.09 -4.63 13.68
C SER A 189 14.22 -4.00 12.29
N ASN A 190 13.09 -3.73 11.64
CA ASN A 190 13.09 -3.21 10.26
C ASN A 190 13.92 -1.92 10.11
N PRO A 191 14.82 -1.85 9.09
CA PRO A 191 15.50 -0.60 8.74
C PRO A 191 14.49 0.42 8.20
N SER A 192 14.84 1.72 8.27
CA SER A 192 13.91 2.77 7.84
C SER A 192 13.70 2.78 6.32
N GLY A 193 12.45 2.65 5.87
CA GLY A 193 12.04 2.80 4.47
C GLY A 193 11.84 1.50 3.67
N ASP A 194 12.06 0.32 4.27
CA ASP A 194 11.96 -0.98 3.61
C ASP A 194 10.77 -1.77 4.18
N TYR A 195 9.56 -1.23 4.01
CA TYR A 195 8.41 -1.69 4.78
C TYR A 195 7.52 -2.65 4.00
N HIS A 196 7.34 -2.51 2.69
CA HIS A 196 6.40 -3.32 1.93
C HIS A 196 6.97 -3.70 0.56
N HIS A 197 6.94 -4.99 0.24
CA HIS A 197 7.44 -5.53 -1.01
C HIS A 197 6.36 -6.32 -1.73
N ASP A 198 6.21 -6.05 -3.03
CA ASP A 198 5.37 -6.83 -3.92
C ASP A 198 6.24 -7.59 -4.92
N LEU A 199 6.38 -8.88 -4.68
CA LEU A 199 7.07 -9.78 -5.60
C LEU A 199 6.05 -10.49 -6.49
N GLN A 200 6.25 -10.37 -7.80
CA GLN A 200 5.66 -11.28 -8.77
C GLN A 200 6.65 -12.42 -9.01
N ILE A 201 6.25 -13.63 -8.63
CA ILE A 201 7.05 -14.84 -8.67
C ILE A 201 6.52 -15.75 -9.78
N SER A 202 7.44 -16.38 -10.51
CA SER A 202 7.15 -17.13 -11.74
C SER A 202 8.16 -18.24 -11.98
N LYS A 203 7.80 -19.22 -12.82
CA LYS A 203 8.71 -20.29 -13.28
C LYS A 203 9.75 -19.83 -14.31
N GLU A 204 9.56 -18.65 -14.90
CA GLU A 204 10.35 -18.15 -16.03
C GLU A 204 11.04 -16.83 -15.68
N PRO A 205 12.26 -16.60 -16.22
CA PRO A 205 12.96 -15.36 -16.00
C PRO A 205 12.17 -14.17 -16.58
N PRO A 206 12.26 -12.97 -15.97
CA PRO A 206 11.50 -11.79 -16.39
C PRO A 206 11.53 -11.49 -17.89
N ALA A 207 12.67 -11.70 -18.54
CA ALA A 207 12.87 -11.41 -19.96
C ALA A 207 12.07 -12.31 -20.92
N ASP A 208 11.68 -13.51 -20.49
CA ASP A 208 11.01 -14.50 -21.34
C ASP A 208 9.47 -14.51 -21.19
N ARG A 209 8.93 -13.72 -20.25
CA ARG A 209 7.53 -13.77 -19.80
C ARG A 209 6.47 -13.36 -20.83
N LEU A 210 6.82 -12.57 -21.85
CA LEU A 210 5.88 -12.17 -22.92
C LEU A 210 5.42 -13.35 -23.79
N LYS A 211 6.00 -14.55 -23.59
CA LYS A 211 5.71 -15.77 -24.36
C LYS A 211 4.93 -16.83 -23.57
N ALA A 212 4.62 -16.61 -22.29
CA ALA A 212 3.95 -17.62 -21.45
C ALA A 212 2.43 -17.65 -21.72
N THR A 213 1.93 -18.76 -22.29
CA THR A 213 0.53 -18.97 -22.68
C THR A 213 -0.24 -19.92 -21.73
N TRP A 214 0.19 -20.07 -20.48
CA TRP A 214 -0.43 -21.02 -19.56
C TRP A 214 -1.55 -20.36 -18.75
N THR A 215 -2.77 -20.89 -18.88
CA THR A 215 -3.95 -20.56 -18.07
C THR A 215 -4.53 -21.83 -17.47
N ALA A 216 -4.99 -21.82 -16.20
CA ALA A 216 -5.94 -22.76 -15.55
C ALA A 216 -5.76 -24.28 -15.80
N PHE A 217 -6.06 -24.71 -17.02
CA PHE A 217 -5.77 -26.01 -17.62
C PHE A 217 -5.77 -25.92 -19.17
N ASP A 218 -5.90 -24.72 -19.74
CA ASP A 218 -5.89 -24.46 -21.18
C ASP A 218 -4.45 -24.56 -21.69
N GLY A 219 -4.14 -25.70 -22.30
CA GLY A 219 -2.82 -25.98 -22.90
C GLY A 219 -2.02 -27.12 -22.26
N VAL A 220 -2.50 -27.75 -21.17
CA VAL A 220 -1.84 -28.92 -20.58
C VAL A 220 -2.11 -30.16 -21.44
N THR A 221 -1.38 -30.29 -22.55
CA THR A 221 -1.25 -31.58 -23.22
C THR A 221 -0.49 -32.55 -22.29
N PRO A 222 -0.65 -33.89 -22.43
CA PRO A 222 0.10 -34.88 -21.64
C PRO A 222 1.63 -34.69 -21.65
N LEU A 223 2.15 -33.92 -22.62
CA LEU A 223 3.56 -33.56 -22.79
C LEU A 223 4.12 -32.63 -21.71
N HIS A 224 3.30 -32.09 -20.80
CA HIS A 224 3.77 -31.11 -19.81
C HIS A 224 3.28 -31.34 -18.37
N LEU A 225 2.72 -32.51 -18.06
CA LEU A 225 2.23 -32.83 -16.71
C LEU A 225 3.35 -32.86 -15.67
N ASP A 226 4.51 -33.44 -16.00
CA ASP A 226 5.66 -33.49 -15.10
C ASP A 226 6.20 -32.09 -14.76
N ASP A 227 6.23 -31.20 -15.75
CA ASP A 227 6.60 -29.80 -15.55
C ASP A 227 5.58 -29.08 -14.66
N TYR A 228 4.28 -29.27 -14.92
CA TYR A 228 3.21 -28.71 -14.11
C TYR A 228 3.34 -29.11 -12.63
N LEU A 229 3.48 -30.41 -12.34
CA LEU A 229 3.63 -30.94 -10.98
C LEU A 229 4.91 -30.41 -10.30
N ARG A 230 6.00 -30.28 -11.07
CA ARG A 230 7.25 -29.70 -10.55
C ARG A 230 7.07 -28.23 -10.16
N ILE A 231 6.36 -27.44 -10.97
CA ILE A 231 6.10 -26.02 -10.70
C ILE A 231 5.14 -25.87 -9.51
N GLU A 232 4.05 -26.65 -9.47
CA GLU A 232 3.13 -26.71 -8.33
C GLU A 232 3.90 -26.98 -7.04
N GLN A 233 4.77 -27.99 -7.05
CA GLN A 233 5.57 -28.35 -5.88
C GLN A 233 6.54 -27.25 -5.48
N ALA A 234 7.12 -26.51 -6.43
CA ALA A 234 8.02 -25.39 -6.14
C ALA A 234 7.28 -24.23 -5.46
N TYR A 235 6.11 -23.83 -5.98
CA TYR A 235 5.29 -22.80 -5.35
C TYR A 235 4.77 -23.22 -3.98
N LEU A 236 4.29 -24.47 -3.86
CA LEU A 236 3.82 -25.00 -2.59
C LEU A 236 4.95 -24.99 -1.55
N ALA A 237 6.14 -25.45 -1.92
CA ALA A 237 7.29 -25.46 -1.02
C ALA A 237 7.70 -24.05 -0.59
N LEU A 238 7.75 -23.09 -1.53
CA LEU A 238 8.03 -21.69 -1.25
C LEU A 238 7.04 -21.11 -0.22
N VAL A 239 5.73 -21.31 -0.45
CA VAL A 239 4.72 -20.75 0.44
C VAL A 239 4.77 -21.42 1.81
N LEU A 240 4.96 -22.74 1.89
CA LEU A 240 5.06 -23.44 3.17
C LEU A 240 6.31 -23.04 3.96
N ASP A 241 7.47 -22.89 3.30
CA ASP A 241 8.69 -22.41 3.94
C ASP A 241 8.48 -20.98 4.47
N PHE A 242 7.86 -20.10 3.68
CA PHE A 242 7.54 -18.74 4.10
C PHE A 242 6.60 -18.71 5.32
N LEU A 243 5.49 -19.45 5.28
CA LEU A 243 4.53 -19.54 6.40
C LEU A 243 5.21 -20.08 7.66
N LYS A 244 6.10 -21.06 7.51
CA LYS A 244 6.85 -21.64 8.62
C LYS A 244 7.88 -20.67 9.21
N GLU A 245 8.65 -19.96 8.37
CA GLU A 245 9.64 -18.97 8.80
C GLU A 245 9.01 -17.80 9.54
N ASN A 246 7.75 -17.47 9.22
CA ASN A 246 6.97 -16.42 9.88
C ASN A 246 6.05 -16.95 11.01
N GLU A 247 6.19 -18.22 11.39
CA GLU A 247 5.40 -18.87 12.45
C GLU A 247 3.87 -18.79 12.25
N ILE A 248 3.41 -18.73 11.00
CA ILE A 248 1.99 -18.62 10.65
C ILE A 248 1.32 -19.99 10.77
N ARG A 249 0.40 -20.12 11.74
CA ARG A 249 -0.35 -21.36 12.02
C ARG A 249 -1.78 -21.35 11.45
N GLU A 250 -2.28 -20.17 11.11
CA GLU A 250 -3.56 -19.97 10.47
C GLU A 250 -3.54 -18.68 9.65
N PHE A 251 -4.40 -18.61 8.63
CA PHE A 251 -4.58 -17.39 7.84
C PHE A 251 -6.02 -17.20 7.41
N GLN A 252 -6.39 -15.95 7.13
CA GLN A 252 -7.70 -15.62 6.59
C GLN A 252 -7.70 -15.77 5.07
N ALA A 253 -8.69 -16.48 4.53
CA ALA A 253 -9.02 -16.51 3.12
C ALA A 253 -10.19 -15.57 2.83
N LYS A 254 -10.01 -14.61 1.92
CA LYS A 254 -11.02 -13.65 1.49
C LYS A 254 -11.36 -13.86 0.00
N TYR A 255 -12.53 -13.35 -0.41
CA TYR A 255 -12.98 -13.33 -1.81
C TYR A 255 -12.97 -14.71 -2.48
N LEU A 256 -13.45 -15.73 -1.77
CA LEU A 256 -13.52 -17.08 -2.31
C LEU A 256 -14.43 -17.12 -3.53
N SER A 257 -13.94 -17.71 -4.61
CA SER A 257 -14.75 -18.13 -5.75
C SER A 257 -14.36 -19.55 -6.14
N PHE A 258 -15.32 -20.32 -6.64
CA PHE A 258 -15.16 -21.75 -6.89
C PHE A 258 -15.40 -22.07 -8.36
N ASN A 259 -14.55 -22.90 -8.95
CA ASN A 259 -14.70 -23.37 -10.32
C ASN A 259 -15.09 -24.85 -10.32
N SER A 260 -16.03 -25.25 -11.18
CA SER A 260 -16.34 -26.66 -11.39
C SER A 260 -15.22 -27.34 -12.19
N VAL A 261 -15.13 -28.67 -12.10
CA VAL A 261 -14.20 -29.44 -12.94
C VAL A 261 -14.53 -29.27 -14.43
N ASP A 262 -15.81 -29.07 -14.76
CA ASP A 262 -16.26 -28.75 -16.12
C ASP A 262 -15.74 -27.40 -16.59
N THR A 263 -15.79 -26.36 -15.74
CA THR A 263 -15.24 -25.02 -16.05
C THR A 263 -13.72 -25.09 -16.29
N LEU A 264 -13.03 -25.98 -15.57
CA LEU A 264 -11.60 -26.20 -15.73
C LEU A 264 -11.25 -27.15 -16.88
N GLY A 265 -12.24 -27.85 -17.47
CA GLY A 265 -11.99 -28.84 -18.52
C GLY A 265 -11.21 -30.08 -18.05
N VAL A 266 -11.32 -30.46 -16.77
CA VAL A 266 -10.58 -31.59 -16.16
C VAL A 266 -11.50 -32.65 -15.56
N SER A 267 -10.95 -33.84 -15.26
CA SER A 267 -11.66 -34.90 -14.53
C SER A 267 -11.70 -34.59 -13.03
N SER A 268 -12.71 -35.12 -12.32
CA SER A 268 -12.73 -35.14 -10.85
C SER A 268 -11.51 -35.83 -10.24
N ASP A 269 -10.92 -36.79 -10.95
CA ASP A 269 -9.73 -37.53 -10.50
C ASP A 269 -8.45 -36.67 -10.49
N SER A 270 -8.51 -35.43 -10.99
CA SER A 270 -7.41 -34.46 -10.91
C SER A 270 -7.22 -33.87 -9.51
N PHE A 271 -8.16 -34.14 -8.60
CA PHE A 271 -8.16 -33.66 -7.23
C PHE A 271 -8.12 -34.81 -6.23
N SER A 272 -7.37 -34.63 -5.15
CA SER A 272 -7.29 -35.63 -4.08
C SER A 272 -8.57 -35.64 -3.23
N ALA A 273 -8.80 -36.73 -2.49
CA ALA A 273 -9.92 -36.80 -1.54
C ALA A 273 -9.86 -35.69 -0.46
N GLU A 274 -8.66 -35.29 -0.07
CA GLU A 274 -8.44 -34.21 0.89
C GLU A 274 -8.77 -32.84 0.30
N GLU A 275 -8.37 -32.61 -0.96
CA GLU A 275 -8.68 -31.40 -1.72
C GLU A 275 -10.20 -31.25 -1.91
N GLU A 276 -10.89 -32.29 -2.37
CA GLU A 276 -12.35 -32.24 -2.59
C GLU A 276 -13.13 -32.13 -1.27
N SER A 277 -12.66 -32.80 -0.20
CA SER A 277 -13.25 -32.64 1.13
C SER A 277 -13.17 -31.19 1.64
N LEU A 278 -12.00 -30.56 1.50
CA LEU A 278 -11.82 -29.15 1.86
C LEU A 278 -12.65 -28.23 0.96
N PHE A 279 -12.64 -28.47 -0.36
CA PHE A 279 -13.40 -27.70 -1.32
C PHE A 279 -14.89 -27.67 -0.97
N HIS A 280 -15.49 -28.84 -0.72
CA HIS A 280 -16.90 -28.93 -0.32
C HIS A 280 -17.18 -28.28 1.02
N HIS A 281 -16.28 -28.42 2.00
CA HIS A 281 -16.44 -27.73 3.28
C HIS A 281 -16.46 -26.21 3.10
N LEU A 282 -15.55 -25.65 2.31
CA LEU A 282 -15.49 -24.21 2.04
C LEU A 282 -16.75 -23.68 1.33
N GLN A 283 -17.36 -24.48 0.46
CA GLN A 283 -18.63 -24.11 -0.20
C GLN A 283 -19.83 -24.05 0.74
N THR A 284 -19.73 -24.63 1.94
CA THR A 284 -20.83 -24.60 2.94
C THR A 284 -20.79 -23.39 3.87
N ILE A 285 -19.72 -22.61 3.83
CA ILE A 285 -19.56 -21.43 4.69
C ILE A 285 -20.33 -20.27 4.07
N GLU A 286 -21.12 -19.56 4.88
CA GLU A 286 -21.90 -18.41 4.42
C GLU A 286 -20.98 -17.21 4.10
N ASP A 287 -21.33 -16.43 3.07
CA ASP A 287 -20.53 -15.31 2.51
C ASP A 287 -20.13 -14.21 3.51
N LEU A 288 -20.70 -14.23 4.73
CA LEU A 288 -20.47 -13.22 5.77
C LEU A 288 -19.45 -13.65 6.84
N GLU A 289 -19.04 -14.91 6.89
CA GLU A 289 -18.10 -15.39 7.91
C GLU A 289 -16.63 -15.30 7.44
N PRO A 290 -15.70 -14.81 8.27
CA PRO A 290 -14.28 -14.87 7.97
C PRO A 290 -13.80 -16.32 7.94
N ILE A 291 -13.27 -16.75 6.80
CA ILE A 291 -12.78 -18.12 6.61
C ILE A 291 -11.33 -18.20 7.07
N TYR A 292 -11.09 -18.97 8.14
CA TYR A 292 -9.74 -19.24 8.63
C TYR A 292 -9.27 -20.63 8.22
N ILE A 293 -8.16 -20.68 7.49
CA ILE A 293 -7.51 -21.92 7.10
C ILE A 293 -6.47 -22.27 8.16
N GLN A 294 -6.61 -23.45 8.75
CA GLN A 294 -5.71 -24.00 9.76
C GLN A 294 -4.52 -24.70 9.10
N GLU A 295 -3.37 -24.79 9.79
CA GLU A 295 -2.11 -25.38 9.28
C GLU A 295 -2.30 -26.76 8.60
N LYS A 296 -3.13 -27.64 9.19
CA LYS A 296 -3.45 -28.96 8.63
C LYS A 296 -4.05 -28.93 7.22
N ASN A 297 -4.64 -27.80 6.84
CA ASN A 297 -5.32 -27.59 5.57
C ASN A 297 -4.50 -26.74 4.58
N PHE A 298 -3.30 -26.26 4.94
CA PHE A 298 -2.50 -25.42 4.04
C PHE A 298 -2.23 -26.10 2.71
N VAL A 299 -1.73 -27.33 2.73
CA VAL A 299 -1.40 -28.09 1.50
C VAL A 299 -2.62 -28.23 0.57
N PRO A 300 -3.75 -28.83 1.00
CA PRO A 300 -4.90 -28.98 0.10
C PRO A 300 -5.45 -27.60 -0.35
N PHE A 301 -5.41 -26.58 0.50
CA PHE A 301 -5.85 -25.23 0.12
C PHE A 301 -5.01 -24.62 -1.00
N PHE A 302 -3.68 -24.66 -0.88
CA PHE A 302 -2.78 -24.10 -1.90
C PHE A 302 -2.83 -24.88 -3.20
N ARG A 303 -3.05 -26.19 -3.17
CA ARG A 303 -3.24 -26.97 -4.39
C ARG A 303 -4.55 -26.62 -5.09
N LEU A 304 -5.64 -26.41 -4.35
CA LEU A 304 -6.91 -25.94 -4.92
C LEU A 304 -6.76 -24.56 -5.57
N LEU A 305 -6.01 -23.64 -4.94
CA LEU A 305 -5.66 -22.34 -5.52
C LEU A 305 -4.84 -22.48 -6.81
N PHE A 306 -3.76 -23.25 -6.75
CA PHE A 306 -2.84 -23.42 -7.87
C PHE A 306 -3.51 -24.08 -9.08
N LYS A 307 -4.38 -25.07 -8.84
CA LYS A 307 -5.17 -25.76 -9.86
C LYS A 307 -6.38 -24.94 -10.35
N GLY A 308 -6.59 -23.74 -9.81
CA GLY A 308 -7.72 -22.87 -10.15
C GLY A 308 -9.08 -23.42 -9.73
N ARG A 309 -9.13 -24.45 -8.87
CA ARG A 309 -10.37 -25.04 -8.34
C ARG A 309 -11.10 -24.05 -7.43
N LEU A 310 -10.34 -23.21 -6.73
CA LEU A 310 -10.84 -22.02 -6.07
C LEU A 310 -9.90 -20.83 -6.34
N ASN A 311 -10.42 -19.61 -6.28
CA ASN A 311 -9.62 -18.41 -6.14
C ASN A 311 -9.90 -17.82 -4.76
N ALA A 312 -8.86 -17.34 -4.10
CA ALA A 312 -8.97 -16.63 -2.84
C ALA A 312 -7.79 -15.70 -2.68
N TRP A 313 -7.98 -14.70 -1.83
CA TRP A 313 -6.91 -13.85 -1.34
C TRP A 313 -6.55 -14.33 0.04
N ILE A 314 -5.28 -14.66 0.24
CA ILE A 314 -4.78 -14.98 1.56
C ILE A 314 -4.31 -13.68 2.18
N LYS A 315 -4.84 -13.36 3.37
CA LYS A 315 -4.40 -12.20 4.16
C LYS A 315 -3.99 -12.67 5.55
N VAL A 316 -2.79 -12.26 5.92
CA VAL A 316 -2.24 -12.31 7.28
C VAL A 316 -1.72 -10.89 7.58
N ASN A 317 -1.58 -10.52 8.85
CA ASN A 317 -1.23 -9.15 9.25
C ASN A 317 -0.05 -8.53 8.49
N SER A 318 0.93 -9.34 8.05
CA SER A 318 2.13 -8.88 7.33
C SER A 318 2.29 -9.48 5.92
N LEU A 319 1.27 -10.17 5.40
CA LEU A 319 1.40 -11.01 4.20
C LEU A 319 0.10 -11.06 3.39
N SER A 320 0.22 -10.87 2.08
CA SER A 320 -0.80 -11.28 1.13
C SER A 320 -0.23 -12.21 0.06
N ILE A 321 -0.98 -13.27 -0.23
CA ILE A 321 -0.67 -14.24 -1.28
C ILE A 321 -1.84 -14.31 -2.24
N GLN A 322 -1.55 -14.18 -3.54
CA GLN A 322 -2.52 -14.32 -4.62
C GLN A 322 -1.89 -15.02 -5.83
N PHE A 323 -2.66 -15.86 -6.52
CA PHE A 323 -2.31 -16.31 -7.87
C PHE A 323 -3.13 -15.53 -8.91
N ASP A 324 -2.53 -15.16 -10.04
CA ASP A 324 -3.30 -14.66 -11.18
C ASP A 324 -3.65 -15.75 -12.19
N SER A 325 -4.40 -15.34 -13.21
CA SER A 325 -4.82 -16.19 -14.33
C SER A 325 -3.65 -16.76 -15.15
N SER A 326 -2.43 -16.28 -14.98
CA SER A 326 -1.19 -16.77 -15.61
C SER A 326 -0.34 -17.62 -14.66
N TYR A 327 -0.88 -18.04 -13.52
CA TYR A 327 -0.20 -18.80 -12.45
C TYR A 327 1.07 -18.15 -11.91
N ARG A 328 1.08 -16.83 -11.89
CA ARG A 328 2.12 -16.08 -11.19
C ARG A 328 1.67 -15.92 -9.75
N LEU A 329 2.59 -16.20 -8.83
CA LEU A 329 2.37 -15.96 -7.41
C LEU A 329 2.73 -14.50 -7.12
N TYR A 330 1.77 -13.77 -6.59
CA TYR A 330 1.99 -12.47 -5.98
C TYR A 330 2.19 -12.68 -4.50
N LEU A 331 3.33 -12.21 -4.02
CA LEU A 331 3.72 -12.24 -2.63
C LEU A 331 3.95 -10.80 -2.20
N SER A 332 2.99 -10.27 -1.46
CA SER A 332 3.03 -8.96 -0.84
C SER A 332 3.39 -9.15 0.63
N PHE A 333 4.47 -8.55 1.12
CA PHE A 333 4.92 -8.77 2.48
C PHE A 333 5.68 -7.58 3.06
N TYR A 334 5.68 -7.53 4.39
CA TYR A 334 6.55 -6.64 5.16
C TYR A 334 7.80 -7.44 5.59
N GLY A 335 9.02 -7.00 5.25
CA GLY A 335 10.25 -7.65 5.70
C GLY A 335 11.47 -7.53 4.79
N HIS A 336 12.57 -8.20 5.14
CA HIS A 336 13.84 -8.07 4.41
C HIS A 336 13.75 -8.73 3.04
N LYS A 337 13.56 -7.90 2.00
CA LYS A 337 13.41 -8.32 0.61
C LYS A 337 14.39 -9.39 0.15
N LYS A 338 15.66 -9.26 0.53
CA LYS A 338 16.73 -10.17 0.06
C LYS A 338 16.54 -11.60 0.57
N GLU A 339 16.02 -11.77 1.79
CA GLU A 339 15.77 -13.11 2.34
C GLU A 339 14.66 -13.82 1.58
N ILE A 340 13.60 -13.08 1.24
CA ILE A 340 12.50 -13.63 0.45
C ILE A 340 12.93 -13.89 -0.99
N GLN A 341 13.78 -13.05 -1.57
CA GLN A 341 14.40 -13.32 -2.87
C GLN A 341 15.24 -14.59 -2.85
N ASP A 342 16.07 -14.76 -1.82
CA ASP A 342 16.91 -15.94 -1.64
C ASP A 342 16.04 -17.19 -1.43
N LEU A 343 14.92 -17.07 -0.72
CA LEU A 343 13.94 -18.14 -0.57
C LEU A 343 13.28 -18.50 -1.90
N VAL A 344 12.88 -17.51 -2.71
CA VAL A 344 12.33 -17.74 -4.06
C VAL A 344 13.36 -18.46 -4.95
N GLU A 345 14.60 -17.99 -4.96
CA GLU A 345 15.70 -18.55 -5.74
C GLU A 345 16.06 -19.98 -5.29
N LYS A 346 16.01 -20.28 -3.97
CA LYS A 346 16.18 -21.63 -3.40
C LYS A 346 15.19 -22.64 -3.99
N HIS A 347 13.97 -22.22 -4.30
CA HIS A 347 12.94 -23.07 -4.92
C HIS A 347 13.02 -23.10 -6.46
N GLY A 348 14.05 -22.49 -7.07
CA GLY A 348 14.25 -22.49 -8.52
C GLY A 348 13.23 -21.62 -9.27
N LEU A 349 12.63 -20.65 -8.57
CA LEU A 349 11.67 -19.70 -9.12
C LEU A 349 12.34 -18.35 -9.38
N TYR A 350 11.69 -17.51 -10.20
CA TYR A 350 12.16 -16.18 -10.54
C TYR A 350 11.20 -15.14 -9.99
N TRP A 351 11.74 -14.11 -9.34
CA TRP A 351 10.98 -12.97 -8.86
C TRP A 351 11.19 -11.75 -9.77
N GLN A 352 10.20 -10.87 -9.77
CA GLN A 352 10.31 -9.49 -10.24
C GLN A 352 9.60 -8.62 -9.22
N GLU A 353 10.23 -7.55 -8.81
CA GLU A 353 9.56 -6.54 -8.02
C GLU A 353 8.55 -5.80 -8.89
N ARG A 354 7.30 -5.76 -8.45
CA ARG A 354 6.33 -4.85 -9.02
C ARG A 354 6.63 -3.46 -8.47
N GLN A 355 6.96 -2.53 -9.35
CA GLN A 355 6.87 -1.12 -8.97
C GLN A 355 5.37 -0.77 -8.81
N PRO A 356 4.96 0.00 -7.78
CA PRO A 356 3.53 0.25 -7.50
C PRO A 356 2.85 1.01 -8.66
N PRO A 357 1.51 0.89 -8.82
CA PRO A 357 0.54 1.02 -7.73
C PRO A 357 -0.35 -0.22 -7.55
N TYR A 358 -0.38 -0.80 -6.36
CA TYR A 358 -1.43 -1.78 -5.98
C TYR A 358 -2.16 -1.46 -4.68
N HIS A 359 -2.00 -0.25 -4.13
CA HIS A 359 -2.83 0.22 -3.02
C HIS A 359 -4.31 0.42 -3.41
N GLU A 360 -4.63 0.61 -4.70
CA GLU A 360 -6.03 0.78 -5.15
C GLU A 360 -6.79 -0.53 -5.40
N ALA A 361 -6.10 -1.69 -5.43
CA ALA A 361 -6.77 -2.97 -5.68
C ALA A 361 -7.05 -3.76 -4.40
N VAL A 362 -6.34 -3.46 -3.31
CA VAL A 362 -6.40 -4.25 -2.08
C VAL A 362 -7.04 -3.38 -1.00
N ASP A 363 -8.35 -3.53 -0.80
CA ASP A 363 -9.02 -2.95 0.37
C ASP A 363 -8.33 -3.46 1.64
N PHE A 364 -7.49 -2.62 2.22
CA PHE A 364 -7.05 -2.74 3.60
C PHE A 364 -8.18 -2.19 4.46
N SER A 365 -9.05 -3.11 4.87
CA SER A 365 -10.09 -2.93 5.90
C SER A 365 -9.60 -3.38 7.25
#